data_AF-A0A3D4B062-F1
#
_entry.id   AF-A0A3D4B062-F1
#
_cell.length_a   1.000
_cell.length_b   1.000
_cell.length_c   1.000
_cell.angle_alpha   90.00
_cell.angle_beta   90.00
_cell.angle_gamma   90.00
#
_symmetry.space_group_name_H-M   'P 1'
#
loop_
_entity.id
_entity.type
_entity.pdbx_description
1 polymer ?
#
loop_
_entity_poly.entity_id
_entity_poly.type
_entity_poly.pdbx_seq_one_letter_code
_entity_poly.pdbx_strand_id
1 'polypeptide(L)'
;LKFFVEEAHRAPMINPVLAPEGIDEAGIRGRLLNEYGIELGGGLGALKGKAWRIGLMGQSSNKDHVMLCLSALEQTLLAEGHTIKASGVTAASEVYSN
;
A
#
# COMPACT_ATOMS: atom_id res chain seq x y z
N LEU A 1 1.52 -1.31 9.57
CA LEU A 1 0.56 -2.00 8.67
C LEU A 1 0.63 -3.50 8.91
N LYS A 2 -0.42 -4.25 8.59
CA LYS A 2 -0.45 -5.72 8.71
C LYS A 2 -1.03 -6.34 7.45
N PHE A 3 -0.45 -7.45 6.97
CA PHE A 3 -1.07 -8.25 5.92
C PHE A 3 -2.34 -8.92 6.44
N PHE A 4 -3.37 -8.99 5.61
CA PHE A 4 -4.61 -9.70 5.95
C PHE A 4 -4.42 -11.22 5.92
N VAL A 5 -3.56 -11.72 5.01
CA VAL A 5 -3.35 -13.15 4.77
C VAL A 5 -2.10 -13.64 5.52
N GLU A 6 -2.19 -14.84 6.09
CA GLU A 6 -1.05 -15.54 6.70
C GLU A 6 0.04 -15.84 5.66
N GLU A 7 1.30 -15.78 6.06
CA GLU A 7 2.44 -15.82 5.14
C GLU A 7 2.46 -17.05 4.22
N ALA A 8 2.14 -18.23 4.76
CA ALA A 8 2.08 -19.48 4.01
C ALA A 8 1.02 -19.51 2.90
N HIS A 9 0.07 -18.57 2.91
CA HIS A 9 -1.05 -18.49 1.97
C HIS A 9 -1.02 -17.22 1.11
N ARG A 10 0.05 -16.43 1.18
CA ARG A 10 0.18 -15.20 0.37
C ARG A 10 0.53 -15.55 -1.08
N ALA A 11 -0.17 -14.92 -2.01
CA ALA A 11 0.23 -14.93 -3.40
C ALA A 11 1.28 -13.82 -3.64
N PRO A 12 2.40 -14.08 -4.34
CA PRO A 12 3.48 -13.11 -4.50
C PRO A 12 3.05 -11.82 -5.22
N MET A 13 2.10 -11.92 -6.15
CA MET A 13 1.72 -10.83 -7.03
C MET A 13 0.60 -9.94 -6.50
N ILE A 14 0.00 -10.26 -5.35
CA ILE A 14 -1.04 -9.42 -4.73
C ILE A 14 -0.89 -9.38 -3.22
N ASN A 15 -0.87 -8.18 -2.68
CA ASN A 15 -0.55 -7.89 -1.30
C ASN A 15 -1.75 -7.21 -0.61
N PRO A 16 -2.66 -7.97 0.03
CA PRO A 16 -3.74 -7.42 0.82
C PRO A 16 -3.22 -6.91 2.17
N VAL A 17 -3.31 -5.59 2.38
CA VAL A 17 -2.82 -4.90 3.58
C VAL A 17 -4.01 -4.22 4.28
N LEU A 18 -4.14 -4.45 5.58
CA LEU A 18 -5.18 -3.83 6.39
C LEU A 18 -4.89 -2.33 6.57
N ALA A 19 -5.91 -1.52 6.30
CA ALA A 19 -5.91 -0.13 6.71
C ALA A 19 -5.95 -0.07 8.24
N PRO A 20 -5.08 0.75 8.88
CA PRO A 20 -5.17 0.96 10.32
C PRO A 20 -6.52 1.55 10.72
N GLU A 21 -6.89 1.32 11.97
CA GLU A 21 -8.12 1.87 12.52
C GLU A 21 -8.12 3.41 12.44
N GLY A 22 -9.26 3.99 12.06
CA GLY A 22 -9.42 5.44 11.94
C GLY A 22 -8.92 6.06 10.63
N ILE A 23 -8.36 5.27 9.70
CA ILE A 23 -8.01 5.75 8.36
C ILE A 23 -9.21 5.62 7.41
N ASP A 24 -9.46 6.67 6.63
CA ASP A 24 -10.34 6.60 5.46
C ASP A 24 -9.61 5.91 4.30
N GLU A 25 -9.73 4.57 4.24
CA GLU A 25 -9.14 3.74 3.19
C GLU A 25 -9.47 4.25 1.78
N ALA A 26 -10.72 4.66 1.56
CA ALA A 26 -11.21 5.09 0.26
C ALA A 26 -10.72 6.50 -0.08
N GLY A 27 -10.65 7.41 0.89
CA GLY A 27 -10.07 8.74 0.77
C GLY A 27 -8.60 8.69 0.37
N ILE A 28 -7.78 7.94 1.13
CA ILE A 28 -6.36 7.70 0.82
C ILE A 28 -6.20 7.18 -0.61
N ARG A 29 -6.99 6.16 -0.98
CA ARG A 29 -6.92 5.55 -2.32
C ARG A 29 -7.33 6.53 -3.42
N GLY A 30 -8.31 7.39 -3.16
CA GLY A 30 -8.70 8.47 -4.07
C GLY A 30 -7.58 9.49 -4.26
N ARG A 31 -6.88 9.89 -3.20
CA ARG A 31 -5.73 10.80 -3.28
C ARG A 31 -4.56 10.18 -4.03
N LEU A 32 -4.24 8.91 -3.78
CA LEU A 32 -3.20 8.20 -4.53
C LEU A 32 -3.47 8.21 -6.04
N LEU A 33 -4.72 8.00 -6.44
CA LEU A 33 -5.11 8.06 -7.85
C LEU A 33 -5.02 9.48 -8.41
N ASN A 34 -5.57 10.47 -7.70
CA ASN A 34 -5.70 11.84 -8.21
C ASN A 34 -4.38 12.62 -8.21
N GLU A 35 -3.52 12.41 -7.20
CA GLU A 35 -2.29 13.18 -7.01
C GLU A 35 -1.06 12.49 -7.62
N TYR A 36 -1.06 11.15 -7.64
CA TYR A 36 0.11 10.36 -8.06
C TYR A 36 -0.17 9.43 -9.25
N GLY A 37 -1.43 9.32 -9.71
CA GLY A 37 -1.81 8.39 -10.78
C GLY A 37 -1.74 6.92 -10.35
N ILE A 38 -1.78 6.63 -9.04
CA ILE A 38 -1.62 5.27 -8.49
C ILE A 38 -2.98 4.72 -8.10
N GLU A 39 -3.43 3.69 -8.82
CA GLU A 39 -4.65 2.96 -8.47
C GLU A 39 -4.34 1.75 -7.58
N LEU A 40 -4.79 1.80 -6.33
CA LEU A 40 -4.85 0.61 -5.47
C LEU A 40 -6.22 -0.04 -5.56
N GLY A 41 -6.29 -1.35 -5.34
CA GLY A 41 -7.57 -2.04 -5.19
C GLY A 41 -8.10 -1.88 -3.76
N GLY A 42 -9.37 -1.51 -3.58
CA GLY A 42 -10.01 -1.59 -2.27
C GLY A 42 -10.34 -3.03 -1.87
N GLY A 43 -10.58 -3.25 -0.57
CA GLY A 43 -11.13 -4.49 -0.04
C GLY A 43 -12.56 -4.74 -0.53
N LEU A 44 -12.97 -6.01 -0.54
CA LEU A 44 -14.28 -6.45 -1.01
C LEU A 44 -15.06 -7.13 0.12
N GLY A 45 -16.39 -7.09 0.06
CA GLY A 45 -17.25 -7.72 1.07
C GLY A 45 -16.93 -7.25 2.48
N ALA A 46 -16.57 -8.19 3.36
CA ALA A 46 -16.21 -7.91 4.75
C ALA A 46 -15.00 -6.96 4.93
N LEU A 47 -14.17 -6.82 3.89
CA LEU A 47 -12.98 -5.96 3.89
C LEU A 47 -13.20 -4.60 3.21
N LYS A 48 -14.41 -4.31 2.73
CA LYS A 48 -14.71 -3.02 2.09
C LYS A 48 -14.40 -1.86 3.07
N GLY A 49 -13.56 -0.93 2.66
CA GLY A 49 -13.11 0.21 3.48
C GLY A 49 -12.10 -0.14 4.58
N LYS A 50 -11.57 -1.38 4.60
CA LYS A 50 -10.67 -1.86 5.66
C LYS A 50 -9.34 -2.40 5.17
N ALA A 51 -9.17 -2.56 3.86
CA ALA A 51 -7.96 -3.11 3.28
C ALA A 51 -7.67 -2.51 1.91
N TRP A 52 -6.39 -2.38 1.61
CA TRP A 52 -5.88 -2.15 0.26
C TRP A 52 -5.35 -3.46 -0.31
N ARG A 53 -5.42 -3.61 -1.63
CA ARG A 53 -4.80 -4.68 -2.41
C ARG A 53 -3.78 -4.04 -3.33
N ILE A 54 -2.50 -4.22 -3.00
CA ILE A 54 -1.38 -3.71 -3.79
C ILE A 54 -0.93 -4.81 -4.74
N GLY A 55 -1.21 -4.63 -6.04
CA GLY A 55 -0.86 -5.58 -7.09
C GLY A 55 0.53 -5.33 -7.64
N LEU A 56 1.30 -6.40 -7.84
CA LEU A 56 2.61 -6.40 -8.49
C LEU A 56 2.55 -7.42 -9.64
N MET A 57 2.01 -7.00 -10.77
CA MET A 57 1.73 -7.89 -11.91
C MET A 57 2.22 -7.26 -13.23
N GLY A 58 2.93 -8.05 -14.05
CA GLY A 58 3.41 -7.62 -15.36
C GLY A 58 4.24 -6.33 -15.26
N GLN A 59 3.90 -5.33 -16.07
CA GLN A 59 4.62 -4.04 -16.13
C GLN A 59 4.60 -3.26 -14.81
N SER A 60 3.60 -3.49 -13.95
CA SER A 60 3.53 -2.83 -12.64
C SER A 60 4.54 -3.41 -11.63
N SER A 61 5.06 -4.61 -11.87
CA SER A 61 5.99 -5.32 -10.99
C SER A 61 7.44 -4.89 -11.21
N ASN A 62 7.73 -3.61 -11.03
CA ASN A 62 9.10 -3.09 -11.11
C ASN A 62 9.45 -2.23 -9.88
N LYS A 63 10.74 -2.02 -9.67
CA LYS A 63 11.28 -1.29 -8.52
C LYS A 63 10.73 0.13 -8.43
N ASP A 64 10.70 0.86 -9.54
CA ASP A 64 10.31 2.27 -9.55
C ASP A 64 8.85 2.45 -9.12
N HIS A 65 7.95 1.57 -9.59
CA HIS A 65 6.56 1.57 -9.17
C HIS A 65 6.37 1.19 -7.69
N VAL A 66 7.15 0.23 -7.17
CA VAL A 66 7.12 -0.12 -5.74
C VAL A 66 7.56 1.08 -4.90
N MET A 67 8.67 1.72 -5.26
CA MET A 67 9.21 2.86 -4.53
C MET A 67 8.27 4.06 -4.57
N LEU A 68 7.68 4.34 -5.74
CA LEU A 68 6.69 5.40 -5.91
C LEU A 68 5.43 5.13 -5.07
N CYS A 69 4.89 3.90 -5.12
CA CYS A 69 3.72 3.52 -4.34
C CYS A 69 3.94 3.67 -2.83
N LEU A 70 5.10 3.22 -2.33
CA LEU A 70 5.42 3.34 -0.90
C LEU A 70 5.59 4.79 -0.48
N SER A 71 6.28 5.61 -1.28
CA SER A 71 6.48 7.02 -1.00
C SER A 71 5.17 7.81 -1.04
N ALA A 72 4.34 7.59 -2.06
CA ALA A 72 3.05 8.26 -2.18
C ALA A 72 2.11 7.88 -1.04
N LEU A 73 2.06 6.61 -0.64
CA LEU A 73 1.24 6.16 0.49
C LEU A 73 1.72 6.80 1.80
N GLU A 74 3.03 6.83 2.03
CA GLU A 74 3.63 7.48 3.21
C GLU A 74 3.28 8.97 3.28
N GLN A 75 3.45 9.71 2.18
CA GLN A 75 3.10 11.13 2.08
C GLN A 75 1.60 11.37 2.29
N THR A 76 0.75 10.55 1.68
CA THR A 76 -0.71 10.70 1.78
C THR A 76 -1.16 10.49 3.23
N LEU A 77 -0.64 9.44 3.90
CA LEU A 77 -0.92 9.17 5.32
C LEU A 77 -0.46 10.31 6.23
N LEU A 78 0.75 10.83 6.02
CA LEU A 78 1.26 11.98 6.77
C LEU A 78 0.43 13.24 6.57
N ALA A 79 0.01 13.52 5.33
CA ALA A 79 -0.82 14.68 4.99
C ALA A 79 -2.22 14.62 5.61
N GLU A 80 -2.76 13.42 5.87
CA GLU A 80 -4.00 13.23 6.63
C GLU A 80 -3.78 13.22 8.15
N GLY A 81 -2.57 13.52 8.62
CA GLY A 81 -2.23 13.64 10.03
C GLY A 81 -1.95 12.30 10.72
N HIS A 82 -1.79 11.21 9.97
CA HIS A 82 -1.43 9.91 10.54
C HIS A 82 0.06 9.82 10.82
N THR A 83 0.41 9.24 11.97
CA THR A 83 1.81 9.00 12.33
C THR A 83 2.31 7.69 11.73
N ILE A 84 3.47 7.76 11.08
CA ILE A 84 4.23 6.61 10.61
C ILE A 84 5.39 6.33 11.57
N LYS A 85 5.64 5.05 11.87
CA LYS A 85 6.72 4.64 12.79
C LYS A 85 8.06 4.40 12.10
N ALA A 86 8.01 4.05 10.82
CA ALA A 86 9.16 3.74 9.98
C ALA A 86 8.78 3.97 8.51
N SER A 87 9.76 4.30 7.68
CA SER A 87 9.54 4.51 6.25
C SER A 87 9.54 3.18 5.50
N GLY A 88 8.51 2.97 4.68
CA GLY A 88 8.45 1.83 3.77
C GLY A 88 9.50 1.92 2.67
N VAL A 89 9.85 3.15 2.26
CA VAL A 89 10.84 3.43 1.23
C VAL A 89 12.24 2.99 1.66
N THR A 90 12.63 3.29 2.91
CA THR A 90 13.90 2.82 3.48
C THR A 90 13.97 1.30 3.52
N ALA A 91 12.92 0.65 4.06
CA ALA A 91 12.86 -0.80 4.15
C ALA A 91 12.94 -1.49 2.77
N ALA A 92 12.25 -0.96 1.76
CA ALA A 92 12.33 -1.48 0.39
C ALA A 92 13.72 -1.26 -0.23
N SER A 93 14.37 -0.12 0.05
CA SER A 93 15.72 0.16 -0.45
C SER A 93 16.73 -0.86 0.07
N GLU A 94 16.67 -1.20 1.36
CA GLU A 94 17.52 -2.23 1.96
C GLU A 94 17.34 -3.58 1.28
N VAL A 95 16.10 -3.98 0.97
CA VAL A 95 15.82 -5.23 0.24
C VAL A 95 16.43 -5.22 -1.16
N TYR A 96 16.33 -4.10 -1.90
CA TYR A 96 16.88 -3.98 -3.25
C TYR A 96 18.41 -3.77 -3.30
N SER A 97 19.06 -3.52 -2.17
CA SER A 97 20.51 -3.37 -2.07
C SER A 97 21.25 -4.68 -1.74
N ASN A 98 20.51 -5.75 -1.45
CA ASN A 98 21.03 -7.12 -1.31
C ASN A 98 21.03 -7.86 -2.65
#